data_AF-A0A6A5U0S5-F1
#
_entry.id   AF-A0A6A5U0S5-F1
#
_cell.length_a   1.000
_cell.length_b   1.000
_cell.length_c   1.000
_cell.angle_alpha   90.00
_cell.angle_beta   90.00
_cell.angle_gamma   90.00
#
_symmetry.space_group_name_H-M   'P 1'
#
loop_
_entity.id
_entity.type
_entity.pdbx_description
1 polymer ?
#
loop_
_entity_poly.entity_id
_entity_poly.type
_entity_poly.pdbx_seq_one_letter_code
_entity_poly.pdbx_strand_id
1 'polypeptide(L)'
;MTKGTSSFGKRHNKTHTLCRRCGRRSLHIQKHTCASCGYPAAKTRKFNWGEKAKRRKTTGSGRMRYLKTVSRKFSNGFRTGVPAGSKGPSTS
;
A
#
# COMPACT_ATOMS: atom_id res chain seq x y z
N MET A 1 -35.80 18.03 -16.52
CA MET A 1 -34.50 17.41 -16.20
C MET A 1 -34.55 15.93 -16.51
N THR A 2 -33.88 15.47 -17.56
CA THR A 2 -33.86 14.04 -17.93
C THR A 2 -32.73 13.32 -17.19
N LYS A 3 -33.03 12.12 -16.66
CA LYS A 3 -32.03 11.20 -16.09
C LYS A 3 -31.39 10.37 -17.21
N GLY A 4 -30.27 9.71 -16.93
CA GLY A 4 -29.63 8.81 -17.90
C GLY A 4 -28.72 9.53 -18.90
N THR A 5 -28.82 9.20 -20.19
CA THR A 5 -27.88 9.60 -21.25
C THR A 5 -27.54 11.09 -21.26
N SER A 6 -28.55 11.96 -21.20
CA SER A 6 -28.36 13.42 -21.21
C SER A 6 -27.54 13.94 -20.01
N SER A 7 -27.58 13.24 -18.87
CA SER A 7 -26.81 13.59 -17.67
C SER A 7 -25.35 13.12 -17.73
N PHE A 8 -25.04 12.05 -18.47
CA PHE A 8 -23.68 11.50 -18.57
C PHE A 8 -22.73 12.43 -19.33
N GLY A 9 -23.23 13.14 -20.35
CA GLY A 9 -22.43 14.10 -21.14
C GLY A 9 -21.83 15.24 -20.31
N LYS A 10 -22.41 15.56 -19.14
CA LYS A 10 -21.95 16.65 -18.26
C LYS A 10 -20.89 16.22 -17.22
N ARG A 11 -20.41 14.96 -17.24
CA ARG A 11 -19.51 14.41 -16.19
C ARG A 11 -18.02 14.74 -16.39
N HIS A 12 -17.69 16.02 -16.63
CA HIS A 12 -16.30 16.47 -16.79
C HIS A 12 -15.59 16.67 -15.44
N ASN A 13 -16.30 17.15 -14.42
CA ASN A 13 -15.74 17.35 -13.07
C ASN A 13 -15.36 16.02 -12.39
N LYS A 14 -14.20 15.99 -11.72
CA LYS A 14 -13.70 14.80 -11.02
C LYS A 14 -13.77 14.99 -9.52
N THR A 15 -14.40 14.04 -8.83
CA THR A 15 -14.46 14.02 -7.37
C THR A 15 -13.29 13.26 -6.76
N HIS A 16 -12.72 12.30 -7.49
CA HIS A 16 -11.68 11.38 -6.99
C HIS A 16 -10.42 11.37 -7.86
N THR A 17 -9.25 11.45 -7.20
CA THR A 17 -7.92 11.37 -7.81
C THR A 17 -7.09 10.25 -7.18
N LEU A 18 -5.87 10.02 -7.69
CA LEU A 18 -4.94 9.03 -7.16
C LEU A 18 -4.51 9.39 -5.74
N CYS A 19 -4.63 8.44 -4.82
CA CYS A 19 -4.15 8.59 -3.45
C CYS A 19 -2.66 8.23 -3.34
N ARG A 20 -1.85 9.13 -2.77
CA ARG A 20 -0.41 8.92 -2.56
C ARG A 20 -0.07 7.69 -1.72
N ARG A 21 -0.90 7.34 -0.72
CA ARG A 21 -0.63 6.19 0.17
C ARG A 21 -0.94 4.84 -0.47
N CYS A 22 -2.09 4.70 -1.14
CA CYS A 22 -2.57 3.40 -1.61
C CYS A 22 -2.58 3.24 -3.14
N GLY A 23 -2.22 4.27 -3.90
CA GLY A 23 -2.16 4.24 -5.37
C GLY A 23 -3.52 4.12 -6.08
N ARG A 24 -4.64 4.11 -5.35
CA ARG A 24 -5.99 3.96 -5.92
C ARG A 24 -6.63 5.31 -6.18
N ARG A 25 -7.42 5.44 -7.26
CA ARG A 25 -8.26 6.61 -7.55
C ARG A 25 -9.43 6.71 -6.57
N SER A 26 -9.13 7.21 -5.38
CA SER A 26 -10.06 7.22 -4.24
C SER A 26 -9.83 8.39 -3.29
N LEU A 27 -8.90 9.29 -3.61
CA LEU A 27 -8.71 10.53 -2.87
C LEU A 27 -9.80 11.51 -3.28
N HIS A 28 -10.70 11.85 -2.36
CA HIS A 28 -11.70 12.87 -2.61
C HIS A 28 -11.06 14.25 -2.59
N ILE A 29 -11.20 15.02 -3.68
CA ILE A 29 -10.51 16.30 -3.84
C ILE A 29 -11.01 17.31 -2.79
N GLN A 30 -12.32 17.58 -2.78
CA GLN A 30 -12.91 18.60 -1.89
C GLN A 30 -12.84 18.22 -0.41
N LYS A 31 -13.07 16.95 -0.07
CA LYS A 31 -13.05 16.46 1.32
C LYS A 31 -11.65 16.08 1.80
N HIS A 32 -10.64 16.21 0.94
CA HIS A 32 -9.25 15.86 1.20
C HIS A 32 -9.05 14.50 1.89
N THR A 33 -9.89 13.51 1.58
CA THR A 33 -9.91 12.22 2.30
C THR A 33 -9.99 11.05 1.34
N CYS A 34 -9.19 10.01 1.59
CA CYS A 34 -9.17 8.82 0.76
C CYS A 34 -10.19 7.79 1.22
N ALA A 35 -11.17 7.52 0.36
CA ALA A 35 -12.22 6.52 0.59
C ALA A 35 -11.67 5.10 0.71
N SER A 36 -10.45 4.80 0.25
CA SER A 36 -9.88 3.45 0.37
C SER A 36 -9.09 3.25 1.65
N CYS A 37 -8.08 4.08 1.89
CA CYS A 37 -7.10 3.90 2.98
C CYS A 37 -7.21 4.94 4.10
N GLY A 38 -8.05 5.97 3.96
CA GLY A 38 -8.25 7.00 4.98
C GLY A 38 -7.22 8.13 5.00
N TYR A 39 -6.25 8.18 4.07
CA TYR A 39 -5.32 9.32 3.95
C TYR A 39 -6.10 10.66 3.97
N PRO A 40 -5.70 11.66 4.76
CA PRO A 40 -4.43 11.82 5.49
C PRO A 40 -4.34 11.12 6.86
N ALA A 41 -5.41 10.51 7.39
CA ALA A 41 -5.42 9.92 8.73
C ALA A 41 -4.20 9.01 8.98
N ALA A 42 -3.60 9.06 10.18
CA ALA A 42 -2.39 8.31 10.50
C ALA A 42 -2.58 6.80 10.34
N LYS A 43 -3.72 6.28 10.82
CA LYS A 43 -4.07 4.87 10.72
C LYS A 43 -4.67 4.53 9.36
N THR A 44 -4.27 3.40 8.80
CA THR A 44 -4.93 2.86 7.59
C THR A 44 -6.35 2.41 7.93
N ARG A 45 -7.32 2.95 7.19
CA ARG A 45 -8.75 2.62 7.32
C ARG A 45 -8.99 1.12 7.10
N LYS A 46 -9.58 0.46 8.10
CA LYS A 46 -10.00 -0.95 8.07
C LYS A 46 -11.40 -1.09 8.66
N PHE A 47 -12.21 -1.99 8.11
CA PHE A 47 -13.52 -2.34 8.63
C PHE A 47 -13.60 -3.85 8.85
N ASN A 48 -14.17 -4.25 9.99
CA ASN A 48 -14.25 -5.65 10.36
C ASN A 48 -15.34 -6.40 9.58
N TRP A 49 -16.38 -5.70 9.15
CA TRP A 49 -17.44 -6.26 8.30
C TRP A 49 -16.98 -6.59 6.87
N GLY A 50 -15.83 -6.08 6.43
CA GLY A 50 -15.31 -6.28 5.06
C GLY A 50 -14.14 -7.26 4.99
N GLU A 51 -14.38 -8.56 5.09
CA GLU A 51 -13.31 -9.59 5.08
C GLU A 51 -12.45 -9.59 3.82
N LYS A 52 -13.07 -9.58 2.64
CA LYS A 52 -12.35 -9.50 1.36
C LYS A 52 -11.55 -8.20 1.25
N ALA A 53 -12.02 -7.11 1.86
CA ALA A 53 -11.30 -5.84 1.86
C ALA A 53 -10.05 -5.91 2.77
N LYS A 54 -10.15 -6.56 3.93
CA LYS A 54 -9.00 -6.85 4.81
C LYS A 54 -7.95 -7.68 4.07
N ARG A 55 -8.35 -8.80 3.45
CA ARG A 55 -7.44 -9.72 2.74
C ARG A 55 -6.61 -9.04 1.64
N ARG A 56 -7.20 -8.13 0.87
CA ARG A 56 -6.50 -7.45 -0.25
C ARG A 56 -5.39 -6.46 0.18
N LYS A 57 -5.27 -6.14 1.48
CA LYS A 57 -4.35 -5.11 2.00
C LYS A 57 -3.49 -5.60 3.16
N THR A 58 -3.64 -6.84 3.57
CA THR A 58 -2.95 -7.39 4.73
C THR A 58 -1.44 -7.56 4.46
N THR A 59 -0.66 -7.68 5.53
CA THR A 59 0.76 -8.07 5.48
C THR A 59 0.90 -9.36 4.67
N GLY A 60 1.91 -9.45 3.80
CA GLY A 60 2.05 -10.57 2.87
C GLY A 60 1.62 -10.28 1.43
N SER A 61 0.69 -9.33 1.22
CA SER A 61 0.19 -9.02 -0.14
C SER A 61 1.18 -8.24 -1.02
N GLY A 62 2.19 -7.60 -0.42
CA GLY A 62 3.20 -6.81 -1.12
C GLY A 62 4.60 -7.42 -1.04
N ARG A 63 5.59 -6.68 -1.53
CA ARG A 63 7.00 -7.15 -1.67
C ARG A 63 7.71 -7.57 -0.37
N MET A 64 7.17 -7.24 0.80
CA MET A 64 7.73 -7.58 2.13
C MET A 64 9.27 -7.44 2.22
N ARG A 65 9.84 -6.31 1.77
CA ARG A 65 11.31 -6.14 1.59
C ARG A 65 12.14 -6.61 2.79
N TYR A 66 11.69 -6.29 4.01
CA TYR A 66 12.33 -6.71 5.25
C TYR A 66 11.90 -8.12 5.67
N LEU A 67 10.60 -8.29 5.94
CA LEU A 67 10.03 -9.52 6.50
C LEU A 67 10.36 -10.78 5.70
N LYS A 68 10.48 -10.69 4.37
CA LYS A 68 10.82 -11.83 3.51
C LYS A 68 12.15 -12.51 3.88
N THR A 69 13.08 -11.76 4.47
CA THR A 69 14.41 -12.28 4.84
C THR A 69 14.50 -12.65 6.31
N VAL A 70 13.51 -12.28 7.13
CA VAL A 70 13.59 -12.40 8.59
C VAL A 70 13.64 -13.85 9.02
N SER A 71 12.83 -14.75 8.45
CA SER A 71 12.86 -16.17 8.81
C SER A 71 14.24 -16.81 8.56
N ARG A 72 14.89 -16.47 7.45
CA ARG A 72 16.25 -16.93 7.15
C ARG A 72 17.28 -16.34 8.11
N LYS A 73 17.15 -15.05 8.44
CA LYS A 73 18.03 -14.41 9.45
C LYS A 73 17.86 -15.04 10.83
N PHE A 74 16.64 -15.41 11.20
CA PHE A 74 16.33 -16.08 12.45
C PHE A 74 17.04 -17.42 12.55
N SER A 75 16.92 -18.28 11.52
CA SER A 75 17.65 -19.57 11.47
C SER A 75 19.17 -19.40 11.51
N ASN A 76 19.68 -18.26 11.04
CA ASN A 76 21.10 -17.92 11.06
C ASN A 76 21.52 -17.12 12.31
N GLY A 77 20.67 -17.02 13.34
CA GLY A 77 21.00 -16.36 14.62
C GLY A 77 21.17 -14.85 14.54
N PHE A 78 20.51 -14.17 13.59
CA PHE A 78 20.61 -12.72 13.35
C PHE A 78 22.03 -12.18 13.23
N ARG A 79 22.96 -12.98 12.71
CA ARG A 79 24.36 -12.59 12.48
C ARG A 79 24.45 -11.24 11.75
N THR A 80 25.30 -10.38 12.31
CA THR A 80 25.66 -9.07 11.76
C THR A 80 27.14 -9.09 11.34
N GLY A 81 27.52 -8.26 10.37
CA GLY A 81 28.88 -8.23 9.86
C GLY A 81 29.20 -9.30 8.81
N VAL A 82 30.49 -9.46 8.53
CA VAL A 82 31.04 -10.34 7.50
C VAL A 82 31.13 -11.79 8.05
N PRO A 83 30.73 -12.83 7.30
CA PRO A 83 30.86 -14.21 7.75
C PRO A 83 32.31 -14.57 8.09
N ALA A 84 32.52 -15.30 9.18
CA ALA A 84 33.85 -15.83 9.52
C ALA A 84 34.39 -16.67 8.34
N GLY A 85 35.56 -16.30 7.81
CA GLY A 85 36.21 -16.99 6.69
C GLY A 85 35.81 -16.53 5.28
N SER A 86 34.97 -15.50 5.11
CA SER A 86 34.71 -14.97 3.77
C SER A 86 35.92 -14.21 3.24
N LYS A 87 36.36 -14.52 2.01
CA LYS A 87 37.28 -13.65 1.27
C LYS A 87 36.56 -12.33 1.05
N GLY A 88 37.03 -11.26 1.69
CA GLY A 88 36.51 -9.91 1.49
C GLY A 88 36.61 -9.48 0.01
N PRO A 89 36.00 -8.35 -0.38
CA PRO A 89 36.17 -7.85 -1.74
C PRO A 89 37.67 -7.67 -2.04
N SER A 90 38.15 -8.21 -3.16
CA SER A 90 39.51 -7.96 -3.64
C SER A 90 39.60 -6.47 -3.98
N THR A 91 40.24 -5.69 -3.12
CA THR A 91 40.60 -4.31 -3.43
C THR A 91 41.72 -4.35 -4.45
N SER A 92 41.41 -3.94 -5.69
CA SER A 92 42.41 -3.49 -6.67
C SER A 92 42.94 -2.12 -6.29
#